data_AF-A0AAD6K2Q7-F1
#
_entry.id   AF-A0AAD6K2Q7-F1
#
_cell.length_a   1.000
_cell.length_b   1.000
_cell.length_c   1.000
_cell.angle_alpha   90.00
_cell.angle_beta   90.00
_cell.angle_gamma   90.00
#
_symmetry.space_group_name_H-M   'P 1'
#
loop_
_entity.id
_entity.type
_entity.pdbx_description
1 polymer ?
#
loop_
_entity_poly.entity_id
_entity_poly.type
_entity_poly.pdbx_seq_one_letter_code
_entity_poly.pdbx_strand_id
1 'polypeptide(L)' 'MDPDTVAKAFVEHYYNLFDMNRVGLCKHHITTVDCQPSGPAGGMLVFVSGNLQLSGEQHALKFSQVFLKSSILSSMTMWH' A
#
# COMPACT_ATOMS: atom_id res chain seq x y z
N MET A 1 -19.65 -4.67 -6.58
CA MET A 1 -18.47 -4.90 -5.71
C MET A 1 -18.04 -3.54 -5.21
N ASP A 2 -17.84 -3.41 -3.91
CA ASP A 2 -17.53 -2.13 -3.24
C ASP A 2 -16.06 -1.73 -3.49
N PRO A 3 -15.75 -0.50 -3.93
CA PRO A 3 -14.38 -0.06 -4.25
C PRO A 3 -13.41 -0.20 -3.08
N ASP A 4 -13.83 0.11 -1.85
CA ASP A 4 -13.01 -0.03 -0.64
C ASP A 4 -12.63 -1.48 -0.39
N THR A 5 -13.57 -2.41 -0.59
CA THR A 5 -13.31 -3.85 -0.51
C THR A 5 -12.25 -4.29 -1.52
N VAL A 6 -12.32 -3.80 -2.76
CA VAL A 6 -11.31 -4.12 -3.80
C VAL A 6 -9.96 -3.52 -3.46
N ALA A 7 -9.93 -2.28 -2.97
CA ALA A 7 -8.70 -1.59 -2.58
C ALA A 7 -8.01 -2.33 -1.43
N LYS A 8 -8.75 -2.70 -0.39
CA LYS A 8 -8.21 -3.45 0.76
C LYS A 8 -7.65 -4.80 0.34
N ALA A 9 -8.40 -5.57 -0.46
CA ALA A 9 -7.94 -6.87 -0.96
C ALA A 9 -6.67 -6.75 -1.82
N PHE A 10 -6.61 -5.74 -2.70
CA PHE A 10 -5.42 -5.47 -3.51
C PHE A 10 -4.20 -5.13 -2.64
N VAL A 11 -4.36 -4.21 -1.69
CA VAL A 11 -3.29 -3.76 -0.79
C VAL A 11 -2.77 -4.92 0.05
N GLU A 12 -3.68 -5.67 0.69
CA GLU A 12 -3.34 -6.84 1.49
C GLU A 12 -2.56 -7.86 0.66
N HIS A 13 -3.04 -8.21 -0.53
CA HIS A 13 -2.37 -9.16 -1.40
C HIS A 13 -0.99 -8.66 -1.84
N TYR A 14 -0.87 -7.39 -2.24
CA TYR A 14 0.38 -6.79 -2.69
C TYR A 14 1.46 -6.82 -1.58
N TYR A 15 1.13 -6.36 -0.38
CA TYR A 15 2.10 -6.33 0.73
C TYR A 15 2.43 -7.72 1.26
N ASN A 16 1.47 -8.65 1.28
CA ASN A 16 1.74 -10.04 1.61
C ASN A 16 2.75 -10.66 0.64
N LEU A 17 2.55 -10.47 -0.68
CA LEU A 17 3.51 -10.95 -1.69
C LEU A 17 4.86 -10.25 -1.56
N PHE A 18 4.87 -8.94 -1.31
CA PHE A 18 6.10 -8.18 -1.14
C PHE A 18 6.93 -8.70 0.04
N ASP A 19 6.30 -8.91 1.19
CA ASP A 19 6.92 -9.39 2.42
C ASP A 19 7.35 -10.86 2.29
N MET A 20 6.53 -11.70 1.65
CA MET A 20 6.87 -13.11 1.37
C MET A 20 8.05 -13.25 0.40
N ASN A 21 8.22 -12.33 -0.55
CA ASN A 21 9.39 -12.35 -1.44
C ASN A 21 10.65 -11.78 -0.77
N ARG A 22 10.51 -11.10 0.38
CA ARG A 22 11.60 -10.47 1.13
C ARG A 22 11.62 -10.90 2.60
N VAL A 23 11.35 -12.19 2.85
CA VAL A 23 11.31 -12.74 4.20
C VAL A 23 12.60 -12.40 4.94
N GLY A 24 12.47 -11.82 6.12
CA GLY A 24 13.59 -11.48 6.98
C GLY A 24 14.32 -10.17 6.63
N LEU A 25 13.85 -9.40 5.64
CA LEU A 25 14.36 -8.05 5.36
C LEU A 25 13.48 -6.97 5.98
N CYS A 26 12.17 -7.06 5.78
CA CYS A 26 11.22 -6.12 6.36
C CYS A 26 9.81 -6.71 6.45
N LYS A 27 8.94 -6.03 7.20
CA LYS A 27 7.53 -6.37 7.34
C LYS A 27 6.67 -5.10 7.34
N HIS A 28 5.63 -5.09 6.53
CA HIS A 28 4.67 -3.99 6.49
C HIS A 28 3.52 -4.26 7.46
N HIS A 29 3.20 -3.25 8.27
CA HIS A 29 2.00 -3.22 9.10
C HIS A 29 1.10 -2.08 8.61
N ILE A 30 0.06 -2.45 7.84
CA ILE A 30 -0.86 -1.49 7.24
C ILE A 30 -1.82 -0.96 8.30
N THR A 31 -1.94 0.35 8.43
CA THR A 31 -2.82 1.00 9.41
C THR A 31 -4.10 1.52 8.77
N THR A 32 -4.01 2.17 7.61
CA THR A 32 -5.18 2.65 6.89
C THR A 32 -5.08 2.35 5.41
N VAL A 33 -6.25 2.09 4.81
CA VAL A 33 -6.44 1.96 3.37
C VAL A 33 -7.69 2.74 3.03
N ASP A 34 -7.50 3.80 2.27
CA ASP A 34 -8.56 4.70 1.84
C ASP A 34 -8.55 4.76 0.32
N CYS A 35 -9.71 4.59 -0.32
CA CYS A 35 -9.81 4.72 -1.77
C CYS A 35 -10.66 5.94 -2.16
N GLN A 36 -10.26 6.61 -3.23
CA GLN A 36 -10.92 7.79 -3.76
C GLN A 36 -11.02 7.71 -5.28
N PRO A 37 -12.14 8.13 -5.88
CA PRO A 37 -12.25 8.20 -7.35
C PRO A 37 -11.24 9.21 -7.91
N SER A 38 -10.47 8.81 -8.92
CA SER A 38 -9.40 9.63 -9.51
C SER A 38 -9.91 10.53 -10.66
N GLY A 39 -11.02 11.23 -10.42
CA GLY A 39 -11.63 12.14 -11.38
C GLY A 39 -12.59 11.48 -12.39
N PRO A 40 -13.08 12.25 -13.39
CA PRO A 40 -14.18 11.83 -14.28
C PRO A 40 -13.87 10.63 -15.19
N ALA A 41 -12.59 10.30 -15.37
CA ALA A 41 -12.12 9.25 -16.27
C ALA A 41 -12.17 7.83 -15.68
N GLY A 42 -12.71 7.67 -14.46
CA GLY A 42 -13.00 6.34 -13.90
C GLY A 42 -11.82 5.58 -13.30
N GLY A 43 -10.72 6.27 -12.95
CA GLY A 43 -9.63 5.67 -12.18
C GLY A 43 -9.89 5.68 -10.67
N MET A 44 -9.04 4.99 -9.91
CA MET A 44 -9.09 4.93 -8.44
C MET A 44 -7.72 5.21 -7.84
N LEU A 45 -7.66 6.15 -6.90
CA LEU A 45 -6.50 6.37 -6.03
C LEU A 45 -6.70 5.54 -4.77
N VAL A 46 -5.67 4.82 -4.37
CA VAL A 46 -5.63 4.09 -3.09
C VAL A 46 -4.49 4.66 -2.26
N PHE A 47 -4.84 5.27 -1.14
CA PHE A 47 -3.90 5.77 -0.16
C PHE A 47 -3.69 4.68 0.89
N VAL A 48 -2.43 4.36 1.14
CA VAL A 48 -2.03 3.38 2.14
C VAL A 48 -1.09 4.07 3.11
N SER A 49 -1.43 3.97 4.40
CA SER A 49 -0.52 4.36 5.48
C SER A 49 -0.19 3.14 6.33
N GLY A 50 1.00 3.13 6.91
CA GLY A 50 1.42 2.04 7.77
C GLY A 50 2.77 2.27 8.41
N ASN A 51 3.26 1.20 9.01
CA ASN A 51 4.60 1.14 9.56
C ASN A 51 5.40 0.03 8.87
N LEU A 52 6.66 0.33 8.56
CA LEU A 52 7.63 -0.59 7.98
C LEU A 52 8.62 -0.97 9.07
N GLN A 53 8.59 -2.23 9.47
CA GLN A 53 9.59 -2.79 10.37
C GLN A 53 10.73 -3.37 9.56
N LEU A 54 11.93 -2.79 9.68
CA LEU A 54 13.14 -3.37 9.08
C LEU A 54 13.71 -4.44 10.00
N SER A 55 14.32 -5.46 9.42
CA SER A 55 15.00 -6.52 10.17
C SER A 55 16.21 -5.97 10.91
N GLY A 56 16.33 -6.29 12.19
CA GLY A 56 17.42 -5.81 13.05
C GLY A 56 17.19 -4.42 13.67
N GLU A 57 16.21 -3.65 13.18
CA GLU A 57 15.83 -2.37 13.77
C GLU A 57 14.76 -2.57 14.85
N GLN A 58 14.80 -1.81 15.95
CA GLN A 58 13.72 -1.85 16.96
C GLN A 58 12.55 -0.92 16.60
N HIS A 59 12.80 0.18 15.91
CA HIS A 59 11.78 1.18 15.62
C HIS A 59 11.17 0.97 14.25
N ALA A 60 9.85 0.88 14.19
CA ALA A 60 9.12 0.85 12.92
C ALA A 60 9.09 2.25 12.29
N LEU A 61 9.32 2.31 10.98
CA LEU A 61 9.27 3.56 10.21
C LEU A 61 7.86 3.80 9.71
N LYS A 62 7.32 5.00 9.91
CA LYS A 62 6.04 5.35 9.28
C LYS A 62 6.24 5.49 7.78
N PHE A 63 5.29 4.98 7.01
CA PHE A 63 5.29 5.15 5.56
C PHE A 63 3.90 5.53 5.04
N SER A 64 3.89 6.14 3.87
CA SER A 64 2.67 6.39 3.11
C SER A 64 2.93 6.16 1.63
N GLN A 65 2.01 5.46 0.97
CA GLN A 65 2.12 5.12 -0.44
C GLN A 65 0.78 5.32 -1.14
N VAL A 66 0.83 5.80 -2.38
CA VAL A 66 -0.36 5.97 -3.21
C VAL A 66 -0.23 5.02 -4.41
N PHE A 67 -1.29 4.25 -4.64
CA PHE A 67 -1.47 3.48 -5.86
C PHE A 67 -2.50 4.16 -6.74
N LEU A 68 -2.13 4.44 -7.98
CA LEU A 68 -3.10 4.78 -9.01
C LEU A 68 -3.50 3.48 -9.72
N LYS A 69 -4.75 3.07 -9.57
CA LYS A 69 -5.36 2.04 -10.42
C LYS A 69 -5.75 2.66 -11.75
N SER A 70 -4.74 3.05 -12.52
CA SER A 70 -4.81 3.11 -13.98
C SER A 70 -4.34 1.75 -14.48
N SER A 71 -4.58 1.39 -15.74
CA SER A 71 -4.16 0.10 -16.34
C SER A 71 -2.64 -0.21 -16.23
N ILE A 72 -1.84 0.69 -15.64
CA ILE A 72 -0.42 0.56 -15.32
C ILE A 72 -0.24 1.01 -13.85
N LEU A 73 0.02 0.06 -12.94
CA LEU A 73 0.33 0.36 -11.54
C LEU A 73 1.71 1.03 -11.43
N SER A 74 1.74 2.32 -11.09
CA SER A 74 2.96 3.02 -10.66
C SER A 74 2.84 3.29 -9.15
N SER A 75 3.73 2.72 -8.35
CA SER A 75 3.81 2.98 -6.91
C SER A 75 4.68 4.21 -6.66
N MET A 76 4.11 5.29 -6.11
CA MET A 76 4.89 6.46 -5.68
C MET A 76 5.01 6.43 -4.15
N THR A 77 6.22 6.16 -3.65
CA THR A 77 6.53 6.20 -2.21
C THR A 77 6.94 7.61 -1.83
N MET A 78 6.22 8.25 -0.90
CA MET A 78 6.58 9.58 -0.38
C MET A 78 7.28 9.39 0.97
N TRP A 79 8.56 9.79 1.05
CA TRP A 79 9.32 9.84 2.31
C TRP A 79 9.20 11.26 2.90
N HIS A 80 8.87 11.37 4.19
CA HIS A 80 9.12 12.55 5.01
C HIS A 80 10.00 12.13 6.18
#